data_AF-A0A7S3BWX1-F1
#
_entry.id   AF-A0A7S3BWX1-F1
#
_cell.length_a   1.000
_cell.length_b   1.000
_cell.length_c   1.000
_cell.angle_alpha   90.00
_cell.angle_beta   90.00
_cell.angle_gamma   90.00
#
_symmetry.space_group_name_H-M   'P 1'
#
loop_
_entity.id
_entity.type
_entity.pdbx_description
1 polymer ?
#
loop_
_entity_poly.entity_id
_entity_poly.type
_entity_poly.pdbx_seq_one_letter_code
_entity_poly.pdbx_strand_id
1 'polypeptide(L)'
;MGLMGKRVSKLDLFRSLPLDLTEATALGGWVSILAVLALLALFVAEVSSFFAVTPQTSIEISHGEDSDFRVNFNLTFPEVSCEWLSVDIFDVIGHKKTNITDNTIHKYSMTGGYVAPAIKSWHEPVIGGATGAGGDSE
;
A
#
# COMPACT_ATOMS: atom_id res chain seq x y z
N MET A 1 -17.54 -49.50 25.86
CA MET A 1 -17.48 -48.07 26.26
C MET A 1 -16.60 -47.97 27.51
N GLY A 2 -15.27 -48.07 27.38
CA GLY A 2 -14.43 -48.43 28.53
C GLY A 2 -12.96 -48.00 28.44
N LEU A 3 -12.64 -46.94 27.69
CA LEU A 3 -11.26 -46.49 27.54
C LEU A 3 -10.97 -45.05 28.02
N MET A 4 -11.98 -44.29 28.46
CA MET A 4 -11.82 -42.89 28.86
C MET A 4 -11.89 -42.67 30.38
N GLY A 5 -11.91 -43.73 31.20
CA GLY A 5 -12.10 -43.62 32.66
C GLY A 5 -10.83 -43.50 33.50
N LYS A 6 -9.66 -43.92 32.99
CA LYS A 6 -8.45 -44.12 33.83
C LYS A 6 -7.47 -42.94 33.87
N ARG A 7 -7.73 -41.85 33.16
CA ARG A 7 -6.84 -40.67 33.12
C ARG A 7 -7.41 -39.43 33.80
N VAL A 8 -8.72 -39.40 34.06
CA VAL A 8 -9.40 -38.25 34.68
C VAL A 8 -9.38 -38.33 36.22
N SER A 9 -9.17 -39.51 36.80
CA SER A 9 -9.07 -39.71 38.27
C SER A 9 -7.85 -39.04 38.95
N LYS A 10 -7.02 -38.30 38.21
CA LYS A 10 -5.87 -37.57 38.77
C LYS A 10 -6.00 -36.05 38.71
N LEU A 11 -7.13 -35.52 38.22
CA LEU A 11 -7.44 -34.09 38.24
C LEU A 11 -8.54 -33.81 39.28
N ASP A 12 -8.45 -34.45 40.44
CA ASP A 12 -9.38 -34.25 41.56
C ASP A 12 -8.90 -33.05 42.40
N LEU A 13 -9.14 -31.84 41.88
CA LEU A 13 -8.80 -30.56 42.51
C LEU A 13 -9.99 -30.01 43.32
N PHE A 14 -10.66 -30.81 44.14
CA PHE A 14 -11.47 -30.26 45.23
C PHE A 14 -11.82 -31.30 46.28
N ARG A 15 -11.81 -30.86 47.54
CA ARG A 15 -12.23 -31.64 48.70
C ARG A 15 -13.59 -32.29 48.44
N SER A 16 -13.71 -33.59 48.70
CA SER A 16 -14.94 -34.37 48.50
C SER A 16 -16.17 -33.62 48.98
N LEU A 17 -17.01 -33.17 48.05
CA LEU A 17 -18.33 -32.65 48.37
C LEU A 17 -19.15 -33.81 48.94
N PRO A 18 -19.75 -33.68 50.14
CA PRO A 18 -20.64 -34.71 50.67
C PRO A 18 -21.78 -34.94 49.67
N LEU A 19 -21.97 -36.20 49.29
CA LEU A 19 -22.89 -36.66 48.23
C LEU A 19 -24.37 -36.29 48.49
N ASP A 20 -24.70 -35.79 49.68
CA ASP A 20 -26.04 -35.35 50.07
C ASP A 20 -26.44 -33.97 49.51
N LEU A 21 -25.51 -33.18 48.95
CA LEU A 21 -25.82 -31.85 48.37
C LEU A 21 -25.69 -31.79 46.84
N THR A 22 -25.36 -32.88 46.17
CA THR A 22 -25.27 -32.97 44.71
C THR A 22 -26.03 -34.21 44.27
N GLU A 23 -27.35 -34.12 44.26
CA GLU A 23 -28.15 -35.04 43.43
C GLU A 23 -27.70 -34.83 41.98
N ALA A 24 -26.96 -35.81 41.46
CA ALA A 24 -26.51 -35.80 40.08
C ALA A 24 -27.72 -36.02 39.16
N THR A 25 -28.46 -34.95 38.89
CA THR A 25 -29.64 -35.00 38.03
C THR A 25 -29.19 -35.30 36.60
N ALA A 26 -29.70 -36.38 36.00
CA ALA A 26 -29.38 -36.75 34.62
C ALA A 26 -29.59 -35.59 33.62
N LEU A 27 -30.62 -34.76 33.85
CA LEU A 27 -30.89 -33.54 33.08
C LEU A 27 -29.79 -32.48 33.22
N GLY A 28 -29.22 -32.30 34.41
CA GLY A 28 -28.10 -31.38 34.65
C GLY A 28 -26.84 -31.80 33.89
N GLY A 29 -26.60 -33.11 33.78
CA GLY A 29 -25.53 -33.66 32.94
C GLY A 29 -25.71 -33.31 31.45
N TRP A 30 -26.92 -33.48 30.91
CA TRP A 30 -27.23 -33.09 29.54
C TRP A 30 -27.06 -31.58 29.30
N VAL A 31 -27.56 -30.75 30.21
CA VAL A 31 -27.43 -29.29 30.13
C VAL A 31 -25.96 -28.87 30.17
N SER A 32 -25.15 -29.49 31.03
CA SER A 32 -23.70 -29.23 31.10
C SER A 32 -22.98 -29.60 29.80
N ILE A 33 -23.30 -30.75 29.22
CA ILE A 33 -22.74 -31.17 27.92
C ILE A 33 -23.11 -30.17 26.82
N LEU A 34 -24.39 -29.76 26.75
CA LEU A 34 -24.84 -28.77 25.77
C LEU A 34 -24.15 -27.42 25.97
N ALA A 35 -23.96 -26.98 27.21
CA ALA A 35 -23.26 -25.74 27.52
C ALA A 35 -21.79 -25.79 27.06
N VAL A 36 -21.07 -26.89 27.33
CA VAL A 36 -19.69 -27.06 26.88
C VAL A 36 -19.60 -27.09 25.35
N LEU A 37 -20.53 -27.76 24.67
CA LEU A 37 -20.59 -27.77 23.20
C LEU A 37 -20.83 -26.36 22.63
N ALA A 38 -21.73 -25.58 23.24
CA ALA A 38 -21.99 -24.20 22.83
C ALA A 38 -20.75 -23.31 23.02
N LEU A 39 -20.07 -23.42 24.17
CA LEU A 39 -18.82 -22.69 24.43
C LEU A 39 -17.71 -23.05 23.44
N LEU A 40 -17.55 -24.34 23.12
CA LEU A 40 -16.58 -24.79 22.11
C LEU A 40 -16.94 -24.28 20.70
N ALA A 41 -18.21 -24.32 20.31
CA ALA A 41 -18.66 -23.82 19.02
C ALA A 41 -18.37 -22.32 18.87
N LEU A 42 -18.67 -21.53 19.91
CA LEU A 42 -18.36 -20.10 19.94
C LEU A 42 -16.86 -19.84 19.87
N PHE A 43 -16.05 -20.60 20.62
CA PHE A 43 -14.60 -20.48 20.60
C PHE A 43 -14.03 -20.74 19.19
N VAL A 44 -14.48 -21.81 18.52
CA VAL A 44 -14.04 -22.14 17.16
C VAL A 44 -14.45 -21.05 16.16
N ALA A 45 -15.68 -20.53 16.28
CA ALA A 45 -16.15 -19.46 15.40
C ALA A 45 -15.29 -18.20 15.56
N GLU A 46 -15.04 -17.76 16.80
CA GLU A 46 -14.24 -16.57 17.06
C GLU A 46 -12.78 -16.75 16.61
N VAL A 47 -12.20 -17.90 16.91
CA VAL A 47 -10.84 -18.23 16.47
C VAL A 47 -10.76 -18.24 14.94
N SER A 48 -11.75 -18.79 14.25
CA SER A 48 -11.78 -18.77 12.78
C SER A 48 -11.89 -17.36 12.21
N SER A 49 -12.67 -16.48 12.86
CA SER A 49 -12.79 -15.06 12.52
C SER A 49 -11.48 -14.31 12.76
N PHE A 50 -10.79 -14.61 13.86
CA PHE A 50 -9.48 -14.04 14.19
C PHE A 50 -8.39 -14.43 13.17
N PHE A 51 -8.40 -15.69 12.71
CA PHE A 51 -7.50 -16.14 11.66
C PHE A 51 -7.93 -15.72 10.25
N ALA A 52 -9.18 -15.29 10.07
CA ALA A 52 -9.64 -14.73 8.81
C ALA A 52 -9.02 -13.34 8.65
N VAL A 53 -7.94 -13.29 7.88
CA VAL A 53 -7.28 -12.04 7.50
C VAL A 53 -8.25 -11.24 6.62
N THR A 54 -9.03 -10.36 7.25
CA THR A 54 -9.82 -9.35 6.54
C THR A 54 -8.89 -8.17 6.32
N PRO A 55 -8.49 -7.86 5.07
CA PRO A 55 -7.65 -6.70 4.80
C PRO A 55 -8.46 -5.44 5.14
N GLN A 56 -8.14 -4.82 6.27
CA GLN A 56 -8.61 -3.49 6.62
C GLN A 56 -7.59 -2.49 6.07
N THR A 57 -8.00 -1.65 5.13
CA THR A 57 -7.16 -0.60 4.59
C THR A 57 -7.15 0.57 5.57
N SER A 58 -6.21 0.57 6.52
CA SER A 58 -5.92 1.77 7.32
C SER A 58 -5.08 2.73 6.49
N ILE A 59 -5.50 4.00 6.46
CA ILE A 59 -4.74 5.08 5.85
C ILE A 59 -3.76 5.58 6.90
N GLU A 60 -2.52 5.12 6.83
CA GLU A 60 -1.44 5.62 7.66
C GLU A 60 -0.68 6.72 6.92
N ILE A 61 -0.34 7.79 7.65
CA ILE A 61 0.47 8.88 7.12
C ILE A 61 1.91 8.38 7.09
N SER A 62 2.42 8.09 5.89
CA SER A 62 3.81 7.68 5.70
C SER A 62 4.75 8.80 6.12
N HIS A 63 5.33 8.70 7.31
CA HIS A 63 6.46 9.52 7.77
C HIS A 63 7.79 8.99 7.20
N GLY A 64 7.79 8.62 5.93
CA GLY A 64 9.02 8.32 5.20
C GLY A 64 9.68 9.64 4.82
N GLU A 65 11.01 9.72 5.02
CA GLU A 65 11.83 10.85 4.60
C GLU A 65 11.43 11.30 3.20
N ASP A 66 10.96 12.54 3.08
CA ASP A 66 10.35 13.13 1.88
C ASP A 66 11.25 12.95 0.67
N SER A 67 11.07 11.84 -0.05
CA SER A 67 11.81 11.56 -1.27
C SER A 67 11.35 12.54 -2.32
N ASP A 68 12.29 13.29 -2.90
CA ASP A 68 12.05 14.19 -4.03
C ASP A 68 11.19 13.49 -5.09
N PHE A 69 10.01 14.04 -5.38
CA PHE A 69 9.06 13.45 -6.32
C PHE A 69 9.48 13.79 -7.76
N ARG A 70 10.18 12.84 -8.39
CA ARG A 70 10.74 13.03 -9.74
C ARG A 70 9.67 12.84 -10.81
N VAL A 71 9.27 13.94 -11.45
CA VAL A 71 8.36 13.93 -12.61
C VAL A 71 9.14 14.17 -13.89
N ASN A 72 9.05 13.25 -14.85
CA ASN A 72 9.67 13.39 -16.16
C ASN A 72 8.59 13.58 -17.22
N PHE A 73 8.66 14.67 -17.99
CA PHE A 73 7.76 14.94 -19.10
C PHE A 73 8.54 15.48 -20.30
N ASN A 74 8.03 15.22 -21.50
CA ASN A 74 8.55 15.77 -22.75
C ASN A 74 7.39 16.47 -23.47
N LEU A 75 7.46 17.80 -23.56
CA LEU A 75 6.43 18.65 -24.15
C LEU A 75 7.06 19.47 -25.28
N THR A 76 6.30 19.63 -26.37
CA THR A 76 6.75 20.29 -27.60
C THR A 76 5.73 21.38 -27.95
N PHE A 77 6.19 22.62 -28.10
CA PHE A 77 5.34 23.78 -28.42
C PHE A 77 5.74 24.34 -29.80
N PRO A 78 4.96 24.12 -30.87
CA PRO A 78 5.35 24.52 -32.24
C PRO A 78 5.20 26.02 -32.52
N GLU A 79 4.30 26.71 -31.81
CA GLU A 79 3.94 28.11 -32.09
C GLU A 79 4.47 29.11 -31.06
N VAL A 80 5.29 28.66 -30.10
CA VAL A 80 5.83 29.48 -29.00
C VAL A 80 7.34 29.29 -28.96
N SER A 81 8.14 30.36 -29.02
CA SER A 81 9.60 30.21 -28.81
C SER A 81 9.96 30.09 -27.34
N CYS A 82 11.13 29.50 -27.10
CA CYS A 82 11.62 29.15 -25.77
C CYS A 82 11.75 30.34 -24.81
N GLU A 83 11.92 31.56 -25.33
CA GLU A 83 12.05 32.77 -24.50
C GLU A 83 10.78 33.06 -23.69
N TRP A 84 9.61 32.70 -24.21
CA TRP A 84 8.32 32.96 -23.57
C TRP A 84 7.81 31.78 -22.74
N LEU A 85 8.54 30.66 -22.70
CA LEU A 85 8.15 29.47 -21.98
C LEU A 85 8.65 29.51 -20.53
N SER A 86 7.73 29.46 -19.56
CA SER A 86 8.05 29.27 -18.13
C SER A 86 7.41 27.97 -17.62
N VAL A 87 8.07 27.31 -16.67
CA VAL A 87 7.56 26.13 -15.99
C VAL A 87 7.38 26.48 -14.52
N ASP A 88 6.15 26.29 -14.03
CA ASP A 88 5.76 26.59 -12.66
C ASP A 88 5.14 25.35 -12.02
N ILE A 89 5.55 25.03 -10.79
CA ILE A 89 4.99 23.96 -9.97
C ILE A 89 4.08 24.58 -8.93
N PHE A 90 2.85 24.08 -8.83
CA PHE A 90 1.90 24.45 -7.79
C PHE A 90 1.36 23.19 -7.10
N ASP A 91 1.26 23.26 -5.78
CA ASP A 91 0.66 22.22 -4.93
C ASP A 91 -0.62 22.77 -4.26
N VAL A 92 -1.56 21.88 -3.93
CA VAL A 92 -2.76 22.19 -3.15
C VAL A 92 -2.42 22.70 -1.74
N ILE A 93 -1.22 22.37 -1.24
CA ILE A 93 -0.67 22.82 0.04
C ILE A 93 -0.17 24.29 -0.05
N GLY A 94 -0.17 24.90 -1.24
CA GLY A 94 0.21 26.31 -1.43
C GLY A 94 1.70 26.53 -1.68
N HIS A 95 2.49 25.47 -1.83
CA HIS A 95 3.85 25.58 -2.34
C HIS A 95 3.83 25.93 -3.83
N LYS A 96 4.44 27.06 -4.17
CA LYS A 96 4.56 27.52 -5.56
C LYS A 96 6.03 27.76 -5.89
N LYS A 97 6.56 27.05 -6.88
CA LYS A 97 7.86 27.33 -7.48
C LYS A 97 7.64 27.81 -8.89
N THR A 98 7.79 29.11 -9.12
CA THR A 98 7.66 29.72 -10.45
C THR A 98 9.02 29.88 -11.12
N ASN A 99 9.06 29.74 -12.43
CA ASN A 99 10.25 29.97 -13.26
C ASN A 99 11.46 29.10 -12.84
N ILE A 100 11.23 27.80 -12.76
CA ILE A 100 12.32 26.87 -12.41
C ILE A 100 13.29 26.82 -13.60
N THR A 101 14.50 27.35 -13.38
CA THR A 101 15.60 27.37 -14.36
C THR A 101 16.79 26.54 -13.86
N ASP A 102 16.61 25.78 -12.79
CA ASP A 102 17.62 24.85 -12.28
C ASP A 102 18.00 23.81 -13.34
N ASN A 103 19.10 23.09 -13.09
CA ASN A 103 19.72 22.11 -13.97
C ASN A 103 18.85 20.87 -14.30
N THR A 104 17.54 20.94 -14.02
CA THR A 104 16.52 19.91 -14.24
C THR A 104 15.67 20.17 -15.49
N ILE A 105 15.61 21.40 -16.00
CA ILE A 105 14.78 21.77 -17.16
C ILE A 105 15.66 22.22 -18.33
N HIS A 106 15.63 21.46 -19.42
CA HIS A 106 16.32 21.81 -20.67
C HIS A 106 15.31 22.27 -21.72
N LYS A 107 15.52 23.47 -22.27
CA LYS A 107 14.69 24.07 -23.33
C LYS A 107 15.49 24.05 -24.63
N TYR A 108 14.88 23.60 -25.71
CA TYR A 108 15.50 23.53 -27.04
C TYR A 108 14.60 24.20 -28.08
N SER A 109 15.20 25.02 -28.95
CA SER A 109 14.46 25.69 -30.03
C SER A 109 14.13 24.72 -31.17
N MET A 110 12.92 24.84 -31.72
CA MET A 110 12.41 24.03 -32.84
C MET A 110 12.93 24.47 -34.22
N THR A 111 13.61 25.62 -34.30
CA THR A 111 13.88 26.34 -35.57
C THR A 111 14.72 25.54 -36.60
N GLY A 112 15.37 24.44 -36.20
CA GLY A 112 16.17 23.58 -37.08
C GLY A 112 15.49 22.31 -37.61
N GLY A 113 14.21 22.08 -37.30
CA GLY A 113 13.50 20.84 -37.62
C GLY A 113 13.56 19.83 -36.47
N TYR A 114 12.42 19.62 -35.82
CA TYR A 114 12.32 18.72 -34.67
C TYR A 114 11.96 17.31 -35.11
N VAL A 115 12.87 16.37 -34.87
CA VAL A 115 12.59 14.93 -34.88
C VAL A 115 12.27 14.52 -33.45
N ALA A 116 11.00 14.24 -33.17
CA ALA A 116 10.60 13.73 -31.86
C ALA A 116 11.39 12.45 -31.56
N PRO A 117 12.03 12.32 -30.39
CA PRO A 117 12.63 11.05 -30.02
C PRO A 117 11.50 10.01 -29.95
N ALA A 118 11.70 8.87 -30.62
CA ALA A 118 10.89 7.70 -30.36
C ALA A 118 10.92 7.45 -28.84
N ILE A 119 9.76 7.19 -28.24
CA ILE A 119 9.46 6.89 -26.82
C ILE A 119 10.30 5.77 -26.15
N LYS A 120 11.45 5.42 -26.72
CA LYS A 120 12.35 4.35 -26.28
C LYS A 120 13.42 4.82 -25.28
N SER A 121 13.69 6.12 -25.13
CA SER A 121 14.69 6.60 -24.17
C SER A 121 14.42 8.01 -23.65
N TRP A 122 14.43 8.16 -22.32
CA TRP A 122 14.42 9.45 -21.59
C TRP A 122 15.79 10.14 -21.57
N HIS A 123 16.79 9.54 -22.23
CA HIS A 123 18.13 10.11 -22.38
C HIS A 123 18.21 10.88 -23.70
N GLU A 124 18.70 12.12 -23.60
CA GLU A 124 18.91 13.17 -24.61
C GLU A 124 17.92 13.28 -25.80
N PRO A 125 17.28 14.44 -26.02
CA PRO A 125 16.60 14.68 -27.28
C PRO A 125 17.61 14.76 -28.43
N VAL A 126 17.42 13.96 -29.48
CA VAL A 126 18.20 14.08 -30.72
C VAL A 126 17.71 15.31 -31.47
N ILE A 127 18.45 16.42 -31.39
CA ILE A 127 18.19 17.61 -32.20
C ILE A 127 18.62 17.28 -33.63
N GLY A 128 17.66 17.23 -34.56
CA GLY A 128 17.95 17.07 -35.98
C GLY A 128 18.90 18.17 -36.43
N GLY A 129 20.08 17.77 -36.91
CA GLY A 129 21.04 18.71 -37.46
C GLY A 129 20.42 19.45 -38.63
N ALA A 130 20.37 20.78 -38.54
CA ALA A 130 20.10 21.62 -39.68
C ALA A 130 21.11 21.26 -40.79
N THR A 131 20.62 20.74 -41.91
CA THR A 131 21.34 20.83 -43.18
C THR A 131 21.43 22.31 -43.53
N GLY A 132 22.51 22.94 -43.11
CA GLY A 132 22.90 24.31 -43.41
C GLY A 132 24.42 24.38 -43.50
N ALA A 133 25.00 23.59 -44.41
CA ALA A 133 26.37 23.79 -44.86
C ALA A 133 26.36 24.92 -45.91
N GLY A 134 27.05 26.01 -45.62
CA GLY A 134 27.32 27.12 -46.53
C GLY A 134 28.08 28.20 -45.78
N GLY A 135 29.40 28.23 -45.99
CA GLY A 135 30.37 29.10 -45.30
C GLY A 135 30.12 30.60 -45.45
N ASP A 136 30.79 31.38 -44.59
CA ASP A 136 31.83 32.34 -44.97
C ASP A 136 32.00 33.44 -43.90
N SER A 137 33.25 33.88 -43.70
CA SER A 137 33.74 35.07 -42.95
C SER A 137 33.60 35.02 -41.41
N GLU A 138 34.64 35.16 -40.59
CA GLU A 138 36.06 35.55 -40.74
C GLU A 138 36.85 34.97 -39.56
#